data_AF-A0AAD4T978-F1
#
_entry.id   AF-A0AAD4T978-F1
#
_cell.length_a   1.000
_cell.length_b   1.000
_cell.length_c   1.000
_cell.angle_alpha   90.00
_cell.angle_beta   90.00
_cell.angle_gamma   90.00
#
_symmetry.space_group_name_H-M   'P 1'
#
loop_
_entity.id
_entity.type
_entity.pdbx_description
1 polymer ?
#
loop_
_entity_poly.entity_id
_entity_poly.type
_entity_poly.pdbx_seq_one_letter_code
_entity_poly.pdbx_strand_id
1 'polypeptide(L)'
;EVTFRVDYTVPSTGREFGSVFLGDKNLALLVVAEGWAKVKEQGNQKREASSYLTELLRLEEQAKTQGLGRWSKVPAASKASIRDLPPSAIEDPSNLDAIALLAANKGKPMQGIVEQVRDGIFVAEIQSPSMGRRAPVETVVEPEAASTNEANEDASAESRPLTTAQRLAASLASSNEVVPDSFGREAKHFTETRVLHRDVSSLSL
;
A
#
# COMPACT_ATOMS: atom_id res chain seq x y z
N GLU A 1 5.40 -2.42 -23.00
CA GLU A 1 5.76 -3.77 -22.54
C GLU A 1 6.76 -3.66 -21.40
N VAL A 2 6.59 -4.48 -20.36
CA VAL A 2 7.51 -4.51 -19.21
C VAL A 2 8.20 -5.86 -19.22
N THR A 3 9.53 -5.85 -19.11
CA THR A 3 10.33 -7.06 -18.90
C THR A 3 11.09 -6.93 -17.59
N PHE A 4 11.45 -8.06 -16.98
CA PHE A 4 12.23 -8.06 -15.75
C PHE A 4 13.17 -9.24 -15.71
N ARG A 5 14.20 -9.14 -14.88
CA ARG A 5 15.08 -10.25 -14.53
C ARG A 5 15.31 -10.28 -13.03
N VAL A 6 15.37 -11.47 -12.45
CA VAL A 6 15.77 -11.66 -11.06
C VAL A 6 17.30 -11.66 -11.01
N ASP A 7 17.87 -10.75 -10.21
CA ASP A 7 19.31 -10.63 -10.01
C ASP A 7 19.75 -11.51 -8.83
N TYR A 8 18.97 -11.55 -7.73
CA TYR A 8 19.20 -12.49 -6.62
C TYR A 8 17.95 -12.71 -5.76
N THR A 9 17.90 -13.83 -5.05
CA THR A 9 16.85 -14.16 -4.07
C THR A 9 17.44 -14.22 -2.68
N VAL A 10 16.75 -13.66 -1.69
CA VAL A 10 17.16 -13.71 -0.28
C VAL A 10 16.66 -15.02 0.34
N PRO A 11 17.54 -16.00 0.66
CA PRO A 11 17.10 -17.34 1.06
C PRO A 11 16.22 -17.38 2.30
N SER A 12 16.49 -16.49 3.28
CA SER A 12 15.74 -16.43 4.53
C SER A 12 14.31 -15.88 4.41
N THR A 13 14.00 -15.15 3.34
CA THR A 13 12.69 -14.49 3.18
C THR A 13 11.97 -14.88 1.89
N GLY A 14 12.65 -15.55 0.96
CA GLY A 14 12.14 -15.82 -0.38
C GLY A 14 11.99 -14.57 -1.26
N ARG A 15 12.42 -13.39 -0.80
CA ARG A 15 12.27 -12.14 -1.56
C ARG A 15 13.24 -12.09 -2.73
N GLU A 16 12.70 -11.86 -3.91
CA GLU A 16 13.45 -11.67 -5.15
C GLU A 16 13.78 -10.19 -5.36
N PHE A 17 15.01 -9.92 -5.76
CA PHE A 17 15.49 -8.60 -6.16
C PHE A 17 15.95 -8.69 -7.61
N GLY A 18 15.59 -7.69 -8.40
CA GLY A 18 15.79 -7.73 -9.83
C GLY A 18 15.76 -6.37 -10.49
N SER A 19 16.02 -6.39 -11.79
CA SER A 19 15.99 -5.22 -12.66
C SER A 19 14.72 -5.26 -13.52
N VAL A 20 14.00 -4.15 -13.57
CA VAL A 20 12.75 -3.99 -14.33
C VAL A 20 12.97 -3.00 -15.47
N PHE A 21 12.44 -3.33 -16.65
CA PHE A 21 12.60 -2.57 -17.87
C PHE A 21 11.25 -2.19 -18.45
N LEU A 22 11.14 -0.94 -18.89
CA LEU A 22 10.04 -0.47 -19.73
C LEU A 22 10.57 -0.33 -21.16
N GLY A 23 10.25 -1.29 -22.02
CA GLY A 23 10.94 -1.46 -23.30
C GLY A 23 12.43 -1.77 -23.06
N ASP A 24 13.31 -0.90 -23.55
CA ASP A 24 14.76 -0.97 -23.41
C ASP A 24 15.31 -0.16 -22.20
N LYS A 25 14.44 0.56 -21.48
CA LYS A 25 14.85 1.46 -20.40
C LYS A 25 14.77 0.78 -19.04
N ASN A 26 15.89 0.75 -18.32
CA ASN A 26 15.90 0.29 -16.93
C ASN A 26 15.20 1.31 -16.00
N LEU A 27 14.12 0.89 -15.34
CA LEU A 27 13.33 1.76 -14.46
C LEU A 27 14.15 2.29 -13.27
N ALA A 28 15.09 1.51 -12.73
CA ALA A 28 15.92 1.97 -11.61
C ALA A 28 16.77 3.19 -12.00
N LEU A 29 17.27 3.23 -13.24
CA LEU A 29 18.01 4.38 -13.77
C LEU A 29 17.10 5.61 -13.86
N LEU A 30 15.88 5.46 -14.38
CA LEU A 30 14.91 6.56 -14.51
C LEU A 30 14.54 7.16 -13.15
N VAL A 31 14.22 6.29 -12.18
CA VAL A 31 13.82 6.71 -10.82
C VAL A 31 14.97 7.41 -10.08
N VAL A 32 16.21 6.94 -10.26
CA VAL A 32 17.39 7.60 -9.66
C VAL A 32 17.72 8.92 -10.36
N ALA A 33 17.60 8.99 -11.68
CA ALA A 33 17.84 10.22 -12.45
C ALA A 33 16.92 11.37 -12.02
N GLU A 34 15.65 11.07 -11.72
CA GLU A 34 14.67 12.04 -11.22
C GLU A 34 14.80 12.32 -9.70
N GLY A 35 15.77 11.70 -9.03
CA GLY A 35 16.01 11.89 -7.60
C GLY A 35 14.90 11.29 -6.71
N TRP A 36 14.11 10.33 -7.20
CA TRP A 36 13.06 9.69 -6.42
C TRP A 36 13.60 8.56 -5.52
N ALA A 37 14.77 8.01 -5.87
CA ALA A 37 15.49 7.01 -5.08
C ALA A 37 16.96 7.39 -4.86
N LYS A 38 17.60 6.76 -3.87
CA LYS A 38 19.05 6.82 -3.62
C LYS A 38 19.64 5.43 -3.89
N VAL A 39 20.85 5.38 -4.46
CA VAL A 39 21.57 4.12 -4.63
C VAL A 39 21.99 3.58 -3.28
N LYS A 40 21.67 2.31 -3.03
CA LYS A 40 22.04 1.65 -1.77
C LYS A 40 23.56 1.57 -1.66
N GLU A 41 24.09 2.00 -0.52
CA GLU A 41 25.52 1.89 -0.22
C GLU A 41 25.95 0.42 -0.22
N GLN A 42 27.02 0.15 -0.94
CA GLN A 42 27.65 -1.17 -0.95
C GLN A 42 28.54 -1.27 0.29
N GLY A 43 27.98 -1.79 1.39
CA GLY A 43 28.81 -2.15 2.55
C GLY A 43 29.78 -3.27 2.24
N ASN A 44 30.57 -3.72 3.23
CA ASN A 44 31.54 -4.84 3.12
C ASN A 44 30.95 -6.20 2.69
N GLN A 45 29.64 -6.28 2.45
CA GLN A 45 29.02 -7.48 1.92
C GLN A 45 29.32 -7.55 0.42
N LYS A 46 30.09 -8.57 0.04
CA LYS A 46 30.44 -9.00 -1.32
C LYS A 46 29.20 -9.50 -2.09
N ARG A 47 28.08 -8.75 -2.00
CA ARG A 47 26.89 -8.96 -2.82
C ARG A 47 27.25 -8.52 -4.23
N GLU A 48 26.95 -9.35 -5.21
CA GLU A 48 27.21 -9.02 -6.61
C GLU A 48 26.60 -7.65 -6.91
N ALA A 49 27.48 -6.69 -7.21
CA ALA A 49 27.07 -5.36 -7.57
C ALA A 49 26.25 -5.47 -8.86
N SER A 50 25.09 -4.81 -8.90
CA SER A 50 24.33 -4.69 -10.14
C SER A 50 25.26 -4.17 -11.24
N SER A 51 25.17 -4.73 -12.45
CA SER A 51 25.92 -4.26 -13.61
C SER A 51 25.66 -2.80 -13.96
N TYR A 52 24.59 -2.21 -13.43
CA TYR A 52 24.22 -0.81 -13.60
C TYR A 52 24.74 0.12 -12.50
N LEU A 53 25.48 -0.39 -11.50
CA LEU A 53 25.87 0.40 -10.33
C LEU A 53 26.59 1.70 -10.69
N THR A 54 27.58 1.63 -11.59
CA THR A 54 28.35 2.80 -12.02
C THR A 54 27.45 3.89 -12.59
N GLU A 55 26.50 3.50 -13.45
CA GLU A 55 25.58 4.43 -14.08
C GLU A 55 24.54 4.97 -13.09
N LEU A 56 24.05 4.12 -12.17
CA LEU A 56 23.16 4.53 -11.08
C LEU A 56 23.81 5.61 -10.21
N LEU A 57 25.09 5.44 -9.83
CA LEU A 57 25.83 6.43 -9.04
C LEU A 57 26.03 7.73 -9.82
N ARG A 58 26.33 7.65 -11.12
CA ARG A 58 26.46 8.82 -11.99
C ARG A 58 25.15 9.63 -12.05
N LEU A 59 24.02 8.95 -12.24
CA LEU A 59 22.69 9.58 -12.27
C LEU A 59 22.28 10.14 -10.91
N GLU A 60 22.63 9.49 -9.81
CA GLU A 60 22.37 10.02 -8.47
C GLU A 60 23.12 11.34 -8.25
N GLU A 61 24.38 11.43 -8.65
CA GLU A 61 25.17 12.66 -8.51
C GLU A 61 24.63 13.80 -9.38
N GLN A 62 24.15 13.47 -10.59
CA GLN A 62 23.44 14.40 -11.43
C GLN A 62 22.17 14.93 -10.75
N ALA A 63 21.34 14.04 -10.18
CA ALA A 63 20.12 14.41 -9.48
C ALA A 63 20.40 15.28 -8.23
N LYS A 64 21.50 15.00 -7.50
CA LYS A 64 21.97 15.83 -6.38
C LYS A 64 22.38 17.23 -6.82
N THR A 65 23.16 17.32 -7.89
CA THR A 65 23.65 18.59 -8.43
C THR A 65 22.48 19.47 -8.89
N GLN A 66 21.48 18.86 -9.52
CA GLN A 66 20.27 19.54 -9.99
C GLN A 66 19.24 19.78 -8.88
N GLY A 67 19.38 19.17 -7.71
CA GLY A 67 18.44 19.30 -6.60
C GLY A 67 17.07 18.69 -6.91
N LEU A 68 17.02 17.54 -7.59
CA LEU A 68 15.77 16.88 -7.97
C LEU A 68 15.21 15.99 -6.86
N GLY A 69 13.87 15.87 -6.82
CA GLY A 69 13.16 14.96 -5.93
C GLY A 69 13.60 15.12 -4.48
N ARG A 70 14.13 14.03 -3.91
CA ARG A 70 14.63 14.00 -2.52
C ARG A 70 15.83 14.90 -2.26
N TRP A 71 16.54 15.31 -3.30
CA TRP A 71 17.73 16.16 -3.24
C TRP A 71 17.39 17.65 -3.33
N SER A 72 16.10 17.99 -3.43
CA SER A 72 15.63 19.37 -3.46
C SER A 72 16.07 20.15 -2.22
N LYS A 73 16.58 21.35 -2.47
CA LYS A 73 16.96 22.32 -1.44
C LYS A 73 15.83 23.31 -1.15
N VAL A 74 14.68 23.17 -1.82
CA VAL A 74 13.51 24.02 -1.59
C VAL A 74 12.97 23.75 -0.18
N PRO A 75 12.87 24.77 0.68
CA PRO A 75 12.31 24.60 2.02
C PRO A 75 10.92 23.97 1.96
N ALA A 76 10.64 23.04 2.88
CA ALA A 76 9.38 22.31 3.00
C ALA A 76 8.99 21.38 1.83
N ALA A 77 9.81 21.22 0.77
CA ALA A 77 9.50 20.30 -0.34
C ALA A 77 9.22 18.86 0.15
N SER A 78 10.06 18.32 1.04
CA SER A 78 9.84 17.00 1.62
C SER A 78 8.57 16.90 2.44
N LYS A 79 8.18 17.98 3.14
CA LYS A 79 6.95 18.02 3.94
C LYS A 79 5.71 18.07 3.03
N ALA A 80 5.78 18.81 1.93
CA ALA A 80 4.69 18.89 0.94
C ALA A 80 4.44 17.57 0.21
N SER A 81 5.45 16.69 0.10
CA SER A 81 5.30 15.35 -0.48
C SER A 81 4.66 14.32 0.47
N ILE A 82 4.44 14.65 1.74
CA ILE A 82 3.76 13.77 2.70
C ILE A 82 2.25 13.95 2.51
N ARG A 83 1.57 12.86 2.15
CA ARG A 83 0.10 12.87 2.04
C ARG A 83 -0.54 12.97 3.42
N ASP A 84 -1.48 13.88 3.56
CA ASP A 84 -2.40 13.91 4.71
C ASP A 84 -3.48 12.86 4.47
N LEU A 85 -3.40 11.75 5.21
CA LEU A 85 -4.34 10.64 5.09
C LEU A 85 -5.37 10.71 6.22
N PRO A 86 -6.65 10.41 5.96
CA PRO A 86 -7.65 10.41 7.01
C PRO A 86 -7.29 9.38 8.09
N PRO A 87 -7.69 9.59 9.36
CA PRO A 87 -7.41 8.64 10.44
C PRO A 87 -7.84 7.21 10.11
N SER A 88 -8.96 7.03 9.40
CA SER A 88 -9.44 5.71 8.93
C SER A 88 -8.47 4.98 7.98
N ALA A 89 -7.53 5.68 7.35
CA ALA A 89 -6.50 5.09 6.50
C ALA A 89 -5.20 4.76 7.26
N ILE A 90 -5.02 5.32 8.46
CA ILE A 90 -3.80 5.16 9.29
C ILE A 90 -4.08 4.28 10.52
N GLU A 91 -5.29 4.36 11.09
CA GLU A 91 -5.72 3.79 12.36
C GLU A 91 -6.77 2.68 12.12
N ASP A 92 -7.83 2.63 12.94
CA ASP A 92 -8.91 1.65 12.76
C ASP A 92 -9.77 2.03 11.54
N PRO A 93 -9.83 1.17 10.50
CA PRO A 93 -10.67 1.41 9.33
C PRO A 93 -12.17 1.51 9.65
N SER A 94 -12.59 1.09 10.85
CA SER A 94 -13.97 1.24 11.35
C SER A 94 -14.31 2.67 11.74
N ASN A 95 -13.31 3.54 11.91
CA ASN A 95 -13.47 4.95 12.26
C ASN A 95 -13.72 5.87 11.04
N LEU A 96 -14.19 5.29 9.92
CA LEU A 96 -14.59 6.05 8.75
C LEU A 96 -16.03 6.55 8.92
N ASP A 97 -16.21 7.86 9.09
CA ASP A 97 -17.53 8.49 9.01
C ASP A 97 -17.99 8.61 7.54
N ALA A 98 -18.55 7.51 7.04
CA ALA A 98 -19.04 7.43 5.67
C ALA A 98 -20.21 8.41 5.41
N ILE A 99 -21.00 8.74 6.42
CA ILE A 99 -22.16 9.62 6.29
C ILE A 99 -21.71 11.07 6.12
N ALA A 100 -20.77 11.54 6.95
CA ALA A 100 -20.19 12.88 6.79
C ALA A 100 -19.45 13.01 5.46
N LEU A 101 -18.70 11.97 5.05
CA LEU A 101 -17.99 11.97 3.76
C LEU A 101 -18.97 12.07 2.58
N LEU A 102 -20.06 11.30 2.60
CA LEU A 102 -21.11 11.37 1.59
C LEU A 102 -21.77 12.75 1.56
N ALA A 103 -22.17 13.28 2.72
CA ALA A 103 -22.82 14.58 2.83
C ALA A 103 -21.93 15.72 2.28
N ALA A 104 -20.62 15.69 2.55
CA ALA A 104 -19.68 16.71 2.09
C ALA A 104 -19.44 16.69 0.58
N ASN A 105 -19.58 15.53 -0.05
CA ASN A 105 -19.22 15.29 -1.45
C ASN A 105 -20.41 15.04 -2.38
N LYS A 106 -21.64 14.99 -1.85
CA LYS A 106 -22.86 14.76 -2.64
C LYS A 106 -22.96 15.71 -3.84
N GLY A 107 -23.20 15.14 -5.01
CA GLY A 107 -23.32 15.86 -6.28
C GLY A 107 -22.00 16.40 -6.84
N LYS A 108 -20.86 16.17 -6.18
CA LYS A 108 -19.53 16.59 -6.66
C LYS A 108 -18.80 15.40 -7.29
N PRO A 109 -18.20 15.57 -8.48
CA PRO A 109 -17.23 14.61 -8.99
C PRO A 109 -16.02 14.51 -8.05
N MET A 110 -15.69 13.29 -7.64
CA MET A 110 -14.51 12.99 -6.83
C MET A 110 -13.48 12.27 -7.70
N GLN A 111 -12.26 12.80 -7.70
CA GLN A 111 -11.11 12.11 -8.29
C GLN A 111 -10.49 11.17 -7.25
N GLY A 112 -10.05 10.00 -7.70
CA GLY A 112 -9.40 9.03 -6.83
C GLY A 112 -8.53 8.05 -7.61
N ILE A 113 -7.72 7.30 -6.87
CA ILE A 113 -6.93 6.19 -7.38
C ILE A 113 -7.45 4.91 -6.72
N VAL A 114 -7.71 3.87 -7.52
CA VAL A 114 -8.14 2.58 -6.98
C VAL A 114 -6.92 1.82 -6.45
N GLU A 115 -6.75 1.79 -5.14
CA GLU A 115 -5.63 1.10 -4.47
C GLU A 115 -5.90 -0.39 -4.23
N GLN A 116 -7.17 -0.78 -4.06
CA GLN A 116 -7.55 -2.16 -3.80
C GLN A 116 -8.91 -2.49 -4.40
N VAL A 117 -9.02 -3.67 -4.98
CA VAL A 117 -10.29 -4.29 -5.39
C VAL A 117 -10.54 -5.48 -4.47
N ARG A 118 -11.58 -5.41 -3.65
CA ARG A 118 -11.96 -6.51 -2.75
C ARG A 118 -12.69 -7.61 -3.53
N ASP A 119 -13.64 -7.22 -4.38
CA ASP A 119 -14.54 -8.06 -5.15
C ASP A 119 -14.92 -7.42 -6.51
N GLY A 120 -15.58 -8.20 -7.36
CA GLY A 120 -16.04 -7.77 -8.67
C GLY A 120 -17.41 -7.12 -8.62
N ILE A 121 -17.45 -5.81 -8.40
CA ILE A 121 -18.71 -5.05 -8.48
C ILE A 121 -19.05 -4.76 -9.94
N PHE A 122 -20.23 -5.20 -10.38
CA PHE A 122 -20.98 -4.60 -11.49
C PHE A 122 -22.29 -4.04 -10.94
N VAL A 123 -22.56 -2.74 -11.19
CA VAL A 123 -23.80 -2.07 -10.82
C VAL A 123 -24.74 -2.02 -12.02
N ALA A 124 -25.75 -2.90 -12.00
CA ALA A 124 -27.12 -2.68 -12.50
C ALA A 124 -28.00 -3.83 -11.98
N GLU A 125 -28.80 -3.55 -10.96
CA GLU A 125 -29.95 -4.33 -10.43
C GLU A 125 -29.73 -5.77 -9.89
N ILE A 126 -28.58 -6.42 -10.08
CA ILE A 126 -28.31 -7.75 -9.49
C ILE A 126 -27.19 -7.64 -8.45
N GLN A 127 -27.46 -8.14 -7.24
CA GLN A 127 -26.49 -8.23 -6.15
C GLN A 127 -25.22 -8.97 -6.61
N SER A 128 -24.05 -8.36 -6.39
CA SER A 128 -22.76 -8.87 -6.87
C SER A 128 -22.31 -10.14 -6.15
N PRO A 129 -21.65 -11.10 -6.85
CA PRO A 129 -20.95 -12.21 -6.22
C PRO A 129 -19.90 -11.68 -5.24
N SER A 130 -19.94 -12.15 -3.99
CA SER A 130 -19.06 -11.69 -2.93
C SER A 130 -17.85 -12.61 -2.80
N MET A 131 -16.72 -12.05 -2.37
CA MET A 131 -15.54 -12.86 -1.98
C MET A 131 -15.68 -13.46 -0.56
N GLY A 132 -16.92 -13.70 -0.09
CA GLY A 132 -17.23 -14.08 1.28
C GLY A 132 -17.10 -12.91 2.25
N ARG A 133 -18.13 -12.66 3.07
CA ARG A 133 -18.08 -11.62 4.13
C ARG A 133 -17.47 -12.17 5.42
N ARG A 134 -16.75 -11.29 6.14
CA ARG A 134 -16.68 -11.34 7.61
C ARG A 134 -18.06 -10.94 8.15
N ALA A 135 -18.67 -11.77 8.99
CA ALA A 135 -19.86 -11.35 9.72
C ALA A 135 -19.54 -10.08 10.51
N PRO A 136 -20.44 -9.08 10.59
CA PRO A 136 -20.36 -8.09 11.65
C PRO A 136 -20.38 -8.86 12.96
N VAL A 137 -19.40 -8.65 13.84
CA VAL A 137 -19.56 -9.10 15.22
C VAL A 137 -20.69 -8.25 15.78
N GLU A 138 -21.86 -8.86 16.00
CA GLU A 138 -22.91 -8.25 16.82
C GLU A 138 -22.31 -8.03 18.21
N THR A 139 -21.96 -6.79 18.52
CA THR A 139 -21.69 -6.39 19.89
C THR A 139 -23.02 -6.41 20.63
N VAL A 140 -23.31 -7.52 21.29
CA VAL A 140 -24.32 -7.61 22.35
C VAL A 140 -23.90 -6.65 23.46
N VAL A 141 -24.80 -5.75 23.82
CA VAL A 141 -24.62 -4.70 24.83
C VAL A 141 -25.03 -5.21 26.22
N GLU A 142 -24.16 -4.93 27.21
CA GLU A 142 -24.35 -4.76 28.67
C GLU A 142 -24.56 -5.99 29.62
N PRO A 143 -24.30 -5.85 30.96
CA PRO A 143 -23.89 -4.67 31.76
C PRO A 143 -22.67 -4.86 32.71
N GLU A 144 -22.23 -3.74 33.30
CA GLU A 144 -21.22 -3.61 34.36
C GLU A 144 -21.54 -4.41 35.65
N ALA A 145 -20.50 -4.99 36.26
CA ALA A 145 -20.43 -5.22 37.71
C ALA A 145 -18.97 -5.23 38.19
N ALA A 146 -18.73 -4.58 39.33
CA ALA A 146 -17.42 -4.18 39.85
C ALA A 146 -16.72 -5.20 40.79
N SER A 147 -15.40 -4.97 40.99
CA SER A 147 -14.52 -5.36 42.12
C SER A 147 -13.95 -6.80 42.10
N THR A 148 -12.72 -7.17 42.52
CA THR A 148 -11.60 -6.55 43.28
C THR A 148 -10.28 -7.33 43.04
N ASN A 149 -9.15 -6.66 43.28
CA ASN A 149 -7.84 -7.11 43.81
C ASN A 149 -6.78 -7.89 42.98
N GLU A 150 -5.70 -7.13 42.72
CA GLU A 150 -4.26 -7.32 43.01
C GLU A 150 -3.38 -8.43 42.37
N ALA A 151 -2.37 -7.90 41.66
CA ALA A 151 -0.93 -8.25 41.61
C ALA A 151 -0.44 -9.61 41.08
N ASN A 152 0.25 -9.60 39.91
CA ASN A 152 1.71 -9.80 39.88
C ASN A 152 2.35 -9.45 38.52
N GLU A 153 3.62 -9.03 38.61
CA GLU A 153 4.55 -8.56 37.56
C GLU A 153 4.83 -9.61 36.46
N ASP A 154 5.05 -9.17 35.20
CA ASP A 154 6.36 -9.22 34.52
C ASP A 154 6.30 -8.74 33.05
N ALA A 155 7.43 -8.18 32.60
CA ALA A 155 7.96 -8.03 31.24
C ALA A 155 7.24 -7.09 30.24
N SER A 156 7.73 -5.85 30.24
CA SER A 156 7.70 -4.91 29.12
C SER A 156 8.27 -5.53 27.84
N ALA A 157 7.39 -5.79 26.87
CA ALA A 157 7.76 -5.91 25.47
C ALA A 157 7.07 -4.77 24.71
N GLU A 158 7.78 -3.66 24.52
CA GLU A 158 7.37 -2.58 23.62
C GLU A 158 7.18 -3.16 22.21
N SER A 159 5.93 -3.42 21.85
CA SER A 159 5.55 -3.74 20.48
C SER A 159 5.68 -2.47 19.65
N ARG A 160 6.74 -2.39 18.83
CA ARG A 160 6.89 -1.30 17.86
C ARG A 160 5.64 -1.26 16.98
N PRO A 161 4.99 -0.09 16.82
CA PRO A 161 3.82 0.02 15.98
C PRO A 161 4.20 -0.34 14.54
N LEU A 162 3.45 -1.29 13.97
CA LEU A 162 3.63 -1.72 12.59
C LEU A 162 3.45 -0.53 11.65
N THR A 163 4.30 -0.45 10.63
CA THR A 163 4.11 0.51 9.53
C THR A 163 2.78 0.24 8.83
N THR A 164 2.19 1.26 8.20
CA THR A 164 0.92 1.11 7.46
C THR A 164 0.97 -0.03 6.43
N ALA A 165 2.12 -0.19 5.75
CA ALA A 165 2.35 -1.30 4.83
C ALA A 165 2.34 -2.68 5.53
N GLN A 166 2.93 -2.78 6.71
CA GLN A 166 2.90 -4.02 7.51
C GLN A 166 1.52 -4.32 8.07
N ARG A 167 0.73 -3.31 8.43
CA ARG A 167 -0.67 -3.49 8.86
C ARG A 167 -1.56 -3.94 7.71
N LEU A 168 -1.41 -3.35 6.53
CA LEU A 168 -2.10 -3.82 5.32
C LEU A 168 -1.74 -5.28 5.00
N ALA A 169 -0.46 -5.64 5.05
CA ALA A 169 -0.01 -7.02 4.85
C ALA A 169 -0.57 -7.99 5.91
N ALA A 170 -0.60 -7.59 7.19
CA ALA A 170 -1.17 -8.39 8.28
C ALA A 170 -2.69 -8.53 8.16
N SER A 171 -3.39 -7.51 7.67
CA SER A 171 -4.84 -7.55 7.44
C SER A 171 -5.22 -8.58 6.36
N LEU A 172 -4.39 -8.74 5.32
CA LEU A 172 -4.53 -9.75 4.28
C LEU A 172 -4.30 -11.18 4.82
N ALA A 173 -3.41 -11.32 5.82
CA ALA A 173 -3.06 -12.60 6.42
C ALA A 173 -4.11 -13.11 7.44
N SER A 174 -5.01 -12.25 7.96
CA SER A 174 -6.05 -12.64 8.93
C SER A 174 -7.42 -12.96 8.31
N SER A 175 -7.42 -13.54 7.10
CA SER A 175 -8.66 -13.99 6.46
C SER A 175 -9.05 -15.39 6.97
N ASN A 176 -10.23 -15.51 7.58
CA ASN A 176 -10.93 -16.79 7.55
C ASN A 176 -11.27 -17.04 6.08
N GLU A 177 -10.72 -18.11 5.49
CA GLU A 177 -10.90 -18.42 4.08
C GLU A 177 -12.35 -18.89 3.85
N VAL A 178 -13.22 -17.96 3.46
CA VAL A 178 -14.56 -18.27 2.98
C VAL A 178 -14.46 -18.53 1.48
N VAL A 179 -15.05 -19.64 1.03
CA VAL A 179 -15.04 -20.02 -0.39
C VAL A 179 -15.74 -18.92 -1.19
N PRO A 180 -15.12 -18.39 -2.28
CA PRO A 180 -15.76 -17.39 -3.12
C PRO A 180 -17.07 -17.90 -3.72
N ASP A 181 -18.04 -17.00 -3.89
CA ASP A 181 -19.25 -17.28 -4.64
C ASP A 181 -18.91 -17.65 -6.09
N SER A 182 -19.85 -18.31 -6.79
CA SER A 182 -19.70 -18.58 -8.22
C SER A 182 -19.37 -17.29 -8.99
N PHE A 183 -18.33 -17.34 -9.84
CA PHE A 183 -17.78 -16.22 -10.60
C PHE A 183 -17.11 -15.08 -9.79
N GLY A 184 -16.96 -15.22 -8.46
CA GLY A 184 -16.37 -14.17 -7.62
C GLY A 184 -14.91 -13.83 -7.98
N ARG A 185 -14.12 -14.83 -8.37
CA ARG A 185 -12.71 -14.63 -8.78
C ARG A 185 -12.62 -13.91 -10.11
N GLU A 186 -13.45 -14.29 -11.06
CA GLU A 186 -13.52 -13.74 -12.42
C GLU A 186 -13.99 -12.30 -12.38
N ALA A 187 -15.04 -12.01 -11.59
CA ALA A 187 -15.56 -10.66 -11.42
C ALA A 187 -14.49 -9.75 -10.79
N LYS A 188 -13.77 -10.22 -9.77
CA LYS A 188 -12.66 -9.46 -9.18
C LYS A 188 -11.55 -9.18 -10.20
N HIS A 189 -11.09 -10.22 -10.90
CA HIS A 189 -10.05 -10.09 -11.91
C HIS A 189 -10.44 -9.14 -13.05
N PHE A 190 -11.73 -9.18 -13.44
CA PHE A 190 -12.28 -8.25 -14.40
C PHE A 190 -12.04 -6.81 -13.93
N THR A 191 -12.48 -6.47 -12.72
CA THR A 191 -12.35 -5.12 -12.16
C THR A 191 -10.88 -4.70 -12.00
N GLU A 192 -10.02 -5.55 -11.43
CA GLU A 192 -8.60 -5.25 -11.25
C GLU A 192 -7.91 -4.83 -12.55
N THR A 193 -8.14 -5.58 -13.63
CA THR A 193 -7.50 -5.32 -14.93
C THR A 193 -7.93 -3.98 -15.55
N ARG A 194 -9.11 -3.45 -15.18
CA ARG A 194 -9.63 -2.19 -15.74
C ARG A 194 -9.32 -0.97 -14.88
N VAL A 195 -9.30 -1.09 -13.56
CA VAL A 195 -9.28 0.10 -12.68
C VAL A 195 -8.18 0.11 -11.63
N LEU A 196 -7.55 -1.02 -11.28
CA LEU A 196 -6.54 -1.05 -10.23
C LEU A 196 -5.33 -0.18 -10.59
N HIS A 197 -4.88 0.64 -9.64
CA HIS A 197 -3.82 1.64 -9.78
C HIS A 197 -4.04 2.64 -10.93
N ARG A 198 -5.31 2.96 -11.25
CA ARG A 198 -5.67 3.98 -12.24
C ARG A 198 -6.42 5.14 -11.60
N ASP A 199 -6.29 6.31 -12.22
CA ASP A 199 -7.10 7.48 -11.94
C ASP A 199 -8.54 7.23 -12.38
N VAL A 200 -9.49 7.54 -11.50
CA VAL A 200 -10.92 7.42 -11.75
C VAL A 200 -11.64 8.68 -11.28
N SER A 201 -12.77 8.98 -11.92
CA SER A 201 -13.72 10.00 -11.46
C SER A 201 -15.04 9.34 -11.10
N SER A 202 -15.51 9.50 -9.87
CA SER A 202 -16.82 9.03 -9.44
C SER A 202 -17.74 10.22 -9.13
N LEU A 203 -19.03 10.06 -9.42
CA LEU A 203 -20.07 10.97 -8.93
C LEU A 203 -20.62 10.43 -7.62
N SER A 204 -20.55 11.24 -6.56
CA SER A 204 -21.26 10.94 -5.32
C SER A 204 -22.75 11.20 -5.53
N LEU A 205 -23.57 10.15 -5.51
CA LEU A 205 -25.04 10.23 -5.58
C LEU A 205 -25.63 10.89 -4.32
#